data_AF-A0A3N2GSV5-F1
#
_entry.id   AF-A0A3N2GSV5-F1
#
_cell.length_a   1.000
_cell.length_b   1.000
_cell.length_c   1.000
_cell.angle_alpha   90.00
_cell.angle_beta   90.00
_cell.angle_gamma   90.00
#
_symmetry.space_group_name_H-M   'P 1'
#
loop_
_entity.id
_entity.type
_entity.pdbx_description
1 polymer ?
#
loop_
_entity_poly.entity_id
_entity_poly.type
_entity_poly.pdbx_seq_one_letter_code
_entity_poly.pdbx_strand_id
1 'polypeptide(L)'
;MTTLFRILAVSGSTRAGSTNSAMLATAQAIAPEGAVVEVYDGLRSLPHFDPDDDRDPLPDAVADLRGQLKEADAVLFCTPEYAGALPGSFKNLLDWAVGSDAMGGKPVAWINVSSSITGAAGAHESLRTVLGYLGTRIVEEACVHIPVPREAIGADGLIGDEAIRDRVRAALTALATR
;
A
#
# COMPACT_ATOMS: atom_id res chain seq x y z
N MET A 1 -19.10 18.56 -10.83
CA MET A 1 -18.13 18.17 -9.80
C MET A 1 -17.24 17.12 -10.43
N THR A 2 -15.95 17.39 -10.61
CA THR A 2 -14.98 16.36 -11.02
C THR A 2 -14.78 15.44 -9.82
N THR A 3 -15.11 14.15 -9.97
CA THR A 3 -14.77 13.13 -8.98
C THR A 3 -13.24 12.99 -8.92
N LEU A 4 -12.69 13.12 -7.71
CA LEU A 4 -11.26 12.90 -7.44
C LEU A 4 -10.94 11.41 -7.60
N PHE A 5 -9.76 11.10 -8.14
CA PHE A 5 -9.23 9.75 -8.23
C PHE A 5 -8.73 9.29 -6.85
N ARG A 6 -9.29 8.23 -6.28
CA ARG A 6 -9.04 7.76 -4.91
C ARG A 6 -7.95 6.68 -4.89
N ILE A 7 -6.84 6.95 -4.21
CA ILE A 7 -5.75 5.99 -4.01
C ILE A 7 -5.76 5.55 -2.55
N LEU A 8 -6.01 4.26 -2.30
CA LEU A 8 -5.82 3.69 -0.96
C LEU A 8 -4.35 3.32 -0.77
N ALA A 9 -3.70 3.91 0.21
CA ALA A 9 -2.31 3.66 0.58
C ALA A 9 -2.24 2.67 1.74
N VAL A 10 -1.61 1.51 1.52
CA VAL A 10 -1.53 0.41 2.51
C VAL A 10 -0.08 0.15 2.91
N SER A 11 0.22 0.37 4.19
CA SER A 11 1.53 0.00 4.74
C SER A 11 1.56 -1.48 5.09
N GLY A 12 2.60 -2.19 4.68
CA GLY A 12 2.84 -3.57 5.13
C GLY A 12 3.46 -3.65 6.53
N SER A 13 3.68 -2.51 7.20
CA SER A 13 4.35 -2.47 8.50
C SER A 13 3.40 -2.06 9.61
N THR A 14 3.47 -2.74 10.75
CA THR A 14 2.74 -2.36 11.96
C THR A 14 3.57 -1.48 12.89
N ARG A 15 4.89 -1.39 12.72
CA ARG A 15 5.76 -0.65 13.66
C ARG A 15 5.45 0.86 13.63
N ALA A 16 5.41 1.51 14.78
CA ALA A 16 5.06 2.93 14.89
C ALA A 16 6.03 3.86 14.12
N GLY A 17 7.34 3.60 14.18
CA GLY A 17 8.37 4.39 13.49
C GLY A 17 8.75 3.86 12.11
N SER A 18 7.78 3.44 11.31
CA SER A 18 8.07 2.81 10.02
C SER A 18 8.42 3.80 8.92
N THR A 19 9.56 3.60 8.25
CA THR A 19 9.87 4.26 6.97
C THR A 19 8.79 4.01 5.91
N ASN A 20 8.16 2.84 5.90
CA ASN A 20 7.08 2.54 4.95
C ASN A 20 5.82 3.38 5.24
N SER A 21 5.44 3.50 6.52
CA SER A 21 4.29 4.31 6.92
C SER A 21 4.57 5.80 6.73
N ALA A 22 5.79 6.27 7.03
CA ALA A 22 6.23 7.65 6.76
C ALA A 22 6.20 7.99 5.26
N MET A 23 6.57 7.05 4.39
CA MET A 23 6.47 7.21 2.95
C MET A 23 5.02 7.38 2.50
N LEU A 24 4.08 6.57 3.00
CA LEU A 24 2.66 6.69 2.65
C LEU A 24 2.02 7.96 3.22
N ALA A 25 2.38 8.37 4.44
CA ALA A 25 1.98 9.66 5.00
C ALA A 25 2.51 10.82 4.14
N THR A 26 3.74 10.72 3.65
CA THR A 26 4.32 11.70 2.72
C THR A 26 3.56 11.71 1.41
N ALA A 27 3.25 10.55 0.83
CA ALA A 27 2.45 10.42 -0.40
C ALA A 27 1.05 11.05 -0.24
N GLN A 28 0.42 10.89 0.93
CA GLN A 28 -0.83 11.57 1.27
C GLN A 28 -0.68 13.09 1.28
N ALA A 29 0.37 13.61 1.91
CA ALA A 29 0.59 15.06 2.01
C ALA A 29 0.90 15.74 0.66
N ILE A 30 1.32 14.98 -0.36
CA ILE A 30 1.75 15.52 -1.66
C ILE A 30 0.94 14.96 -2.84
N ALA A 31 -0.29 14.47 -2.60
CA ALA A 31 -1.15 13.92 -3.64
C ALA A 31 -1.26 14.88 -4.85
N PRO A 32 -1.16 14.36 -6.10
CA PRO A 32 -1.24 15.20 -7.28
C PRO A 32 -2.64 15.78 -7.48
N GLU A 33 -2.74 16.85 -8.26
CA GLU A 33 -4.03 17.47 -8.59
C GLU A 33 -4.97 16.45 -9.24
N GLY A 34 -6.23 16.44 -8.79
CA GLY A 34 -7.24 15.51 -9.29
C GLY A 34 -7.23 14.13 -8.63
N ALA A 35 -6.30 13.85 -7.71
CA ALA A 35 -6.27 12.65 -6.90
C ALA A 35 -6.33 12.95 -5.39
N VAL A 36 -6.77 11.97 -4.61
CA VAL A 36 -6.66 11.94 -3.16
C VAL A 36 -6.01 10.63 -2.75
N VAL A 37 -5.14 10.69 -1.76
CA VAL A 37 -4.48 9.51 -1.18
C VAL A 37 -4.94 9.37 0.27
N GLU A 38 -5.50 8.21 0.59
CA GLU A 38 -5.99 7.88 1.94
C GLU A 38 -5.16 6.73 2.50
N VAL A 39 -4.59 6.90 3.69
CA VAL A 39 -3.81 5.84 4.33
C VAL A 39 -4.73 4.92 5.11
N TYR A 40 -4.68 3.62 4.80
CA TYR A 40 -5.34 2.59 5.59
C TYR A 40 -4.56 2.33 6.90
N ASP A 41 -5.22 2.50 8.04
CA ASP A 41 -4.64 2.36 9.39
C ASP A 41 -5.17 1.12 10.15
N GLY A 42 -6.14 0.40 9.60
CA GLY A 42 -6.80 -0.75 10.22
C GLY A 42 -6.00 -2.06 10.25
N LEU A 43 -4.75 -2.09 9.77
CA LEU A 43 -3.95 -3.33 9.63
C LEU A 43 -3.85 -4.14 10.94
N ARG A 44 -3.76 -3.47 12.08
CA ARG A 44 -3.63 -4.10 13.41
C ARG A 44 -4.94 -4.68 13.93
N SER A 45 -6.06 -4.25 13.39
CA SER A 45 -7.41 -4.64 13.84
C SER A 45 -7.93 -5.86 13.08
N LEU A 46 -7.26 -6.28 12.00
CA LEU A 46 -7.68 -7.43 11.22
C LEU A 46 -7.50 -8.73 12.02
N PRO A 47 -8.54 -9.57 12.10
CA PRO A 47 -8.39 -10.92 12.65
C PRO A 47 -7.48 -11.76 11.76
N HIS A 48 -6.98 -12.87 12.29
CA HIS A 48 -6.33 -13.87 11.46
C HIS A 48 -7.29 -14.33 10.37
N PHE A 49 -6.80 -14.46 9.14
CA PHE A 49 -7.60 -14.96 8.03
C PHE A 49 -8.07 -16.38 8.36
N ASP A 50 -9.38 -16.54 8.35
CA ASP A 50 -10.06 -17.81 8.48
C ASP A 50 -11.14 -17.87 7.38
N PRO A 51 -11.05 -18.82 6.43
CA PRO A 51 -12.04 -18.95 5.37
C PRO A 51 -13.47 -19.25 5.88
N ASP A 52 -13.62 -19.80 7.09
CA ASP A 52 -14.94 -20.04 7.69
C ASP A 52 -15.62 -18.74 8.16
N ASP A 53 -14.83 -17.68 8.38
CA ASP A 53 -15.27 -16.33 8.73
C ASP A 53 -15.44 -15.42 7.49
N ASP A 54 -15.06 -15.88 6.29
CA ASP A 54 -15.24 -15.15 5.03
C ASP A 54 -16.66 -15.32 4.46
N ARG A 55 -17.65 -14.90 5.25
CA ARG A 55 -19.08 -14.96 4.91
C ARG A 55 -19.84 -13.89 5.67
N ASP A 56 -21.03 -13.55 5.19
CA ASP A 56 -21.86 -12.56 5.86
C ASP A 56 -22.46 -13.09 7.18
N PRO A 57 -22.46 -12.27 8.25
CA PRO A 57 -21.78 -10.98 8.35
C PRO A 57 -20.27 -11.15 8.55
N LEU A 58 -19.48 -10.34 7.83
CA LEU A 58 -18.02 -10.28 8.00
C LEU A 58 -17.64 -9.62 9.35
N PRO A 59 -16.46 -9.94 9.91
CA PRO A 59 -15.90 -9.15 11.00
C PRO A 59 -15.77 -7.67 10.62
N ASP A 60 -16.12 -6.75 11.53
CA ASP A 60 -16.20 -5.31 11.24
C ASP A 60 -14.94 -4.73 10.58
N ALA A 61 -13.74 -5.12 11.06
CA ALA A 61 -12.47 -4.66 10.49
C ALA A 61 -12.23 -5.19 9.06
N VAL A 62 -12.75 -6.38 8.73
CA VAL A 62 -12.67 -6.96 7.38
C VAL A 62 -13.66 -6.26 6.45
N ALA A 63 -14.88 -5.99 6.94
CA ALA A 63 -15.88 -5.22 6.20
C ALA A 63 -15.37 -3.81 5.87
N ASP A 64 -14.74 -3.13 6.83
CA ASP A 64 -14.12 -1.82 6.63
C ASP A 64 -13.00 -1.86 5.57
N LEU A 65 -12.05 -2.80 5.69
CA LEU A 65 -11.00 -3.02 4.68
C LEU A 65 -11.60 -3.19 3.28
N ARG A 66 -12.58 -4.09 3.13
CA ARG A 66 -13.20 -4.37 1.82
C ARG A 66 -13.98 -3.17 1.29
N GLY A 67 -14.64 -2.41 2.16
CA GLY A 67 -15.30 -1.15 1.81
C GLY A 67 -14.30 -0.14 1.24
N GLN A 68 -13.21 0.13 1.95
CA GLN A 68 -12.18 1.06 1.49
C GLN A 68 -11.50 0.60 0.20
N LEU A 69 -11.21 -0.71 0.08
CA LEU A 69 -10.68 -1.28 -1.15
C LEU A 69 -11.66 -1.09 -2.30
N LYS A 70 -12.97 -1.28 -2.10
CA LYS A 70 -13.99 -1.11 -3.13
C LYS A 70 -14.11 0.33 -3.61
N GLU A 71 -14.11 1.30 -2.69
CA GLU A 71 -14.22 2.73 -3.01
C GLU A 71 -12.95 3.32 -3.66
N ALA A 72 -11.81 2.63 -3.56
CA ALA A 72 -10.56 3.09 -4.15
C ALA A 72 -10.50 2.80 -5.67
N ASP A 73 -10.04 3.78 -6.44
CA ASP A 73 -9.73 3.65 -7.86
C ASP A 73 -8.39 2.92 -8.08
N ALA A 74 -7.44 3.05 -7.14
CA ALA A 74 -6.17 2.34 -7.16
C ALA A 74 -5.64 2.05 -5.74
N VAL A 75 -4.67 1.13 -5.62
CA VAL A 75 -4.02 0.82 -4.34
C VAL A 75 -2.50 1.01 -4.44
N LEU A 76 -1.94 1.78 -3.50
CA LEU A 76 -0.51 1.99 -3.36
C LEU A 76 0.02 1.22 -2.14
N PHE A 77 0.95 0.30 -2.35
CA PHE A 77 1.56 -0.47 -1.27
C PHE A 77 2.93 0.08 -0.86
N CYS A 78 3.27 -0.03 0.41
CA CYS A 78 4.64 0.19 0.90
C CYS A 78 4.93 -0.81 2.02
N THR A 79 5.73 -1.84 1.72
CA THR A 79 5.96 -2.97 2.63
C THR A 79 7.44 -3.18 2.93
N PRO A 80 7.82 -3.45 4.21
CA PRO A 80 9.13 -3.99 4.53
C PRO A 80 9.23 -5.46 4.10
N GLU A 81 10.42 -6.02 4.24
CA GLU A 81 10.68 -7.47 4.14
C GLU A 81 10.96 -8.03 5.53
N TYR A 82 10.24 -9.09 5.90
CA TYR A 82 10.48 -9.87 7.12
C TYR A 82 10.70 -11.33 6.76
N ALA A 83 11.78 -11.91 7.29
CA ALA A 83 12.19 -13.29 7.00
C ALA A 83 12.27 -13.61 5.48
N GLY A 84 12.64 -12.63 4.65
CA GLY A 84 12.80 -12.79 3.21
C GLY A 84 11.51 -12.71 2.38
N ALA A 85 10.37 -12.39 2.99
CA ALA A 85 9.08 -12.29 2.31
C ALA A 85 8.19 -11.18 2.89
N LEU A 86 6.89 -11.22 2.55
CA LEU A 86 5.88 -10.32 3.08
C LEU A 86 5.74 -10.47 4.61
N PRO A 87 5.55 -9.35 5.33
CA PRO A 87 5.14 -9.39 6.73
C PRO A 87 3.83 -10.19 6.91
N GLY A 88 3.76 -11.02 7.96
CA GLY A 88 2.60 -11.88 8.19
C GLY A 88 1.27 -11.13 8.32
N SER A 89 1.24 -10.00 9.03
CA SER A 89 0.02 -9.17 9.13
C SER A 89 -0.38 -8.57 7.78
N PHE A 90 0.57 -8.21 6.94
CA PHE A 90 0.30 -7.66 5.62
C PHE A 90 -0.19 -8.75 4.64
N LYS A 91 0.41 -9.95 4.69
CA LYS A 91 -0.08 -11.09 3.95
C LYS A 91 -1.50 -11.49 4.38
N ASN A 92 -1.79 -11.44 5.68
CA ASN A 92 -3.13 -11.65 6.24
C ASN A 92 -4.17 -10.65 5.69
N LEU A 93 -3.80 -9.37 5.55
CA LEU A 93 -4.64 -8.37 4.89
C LEU A 93 -4.93 -8.75 3.44
N LEU A 94 -3.90 -9.18 2.69
CA LEU A 94 -4.07 -9.59 1.29
C LEU A 94 -4.94 -10.84 1.17
N ASP A 95 -4.89 -11.77 2.12
CA ASP A 95 -5.76 -12.94 2.16
C ASP A 95 -7.23 -12.53 2.35
N TRP A 96 -7.52 -11.60 3.26
CA TRP A 96 -8.86 -11.02 3.42
C TRP A 96 -9.34 -10.27 2.18
N ALA A 97 -8.43 -9.72 1.37
CA ALA A 97 -8.80 -9.02 0.13
C ALA A 97 -9.27 -9.99 -0.98
N VAL A 98 -8.84 -11.26 -0.97
CA VAL A 98 -9.18 -12.28 -2.00
C VAL A 98 -10.69 -12.54 -2.07
N GLY A 99 -11.38 -12.62 -0.93
CA GLY A 99 -12.82 -12.88 -0.91
C GLY A 99 -13.70 -11.70 -1.33
N SER A 100 -13.11 -10.62 -1.86
CA SER A 100 -13.83 -9.49 -2.44
C SER A 100 -13.55 -9.35 -3.93
N ASP A 101 -14.53 -8.90 -4.70
CA ASP A 101 -14.36 -8.50 -6.09
C ASP A 101 -13.60 -7.15 -6.23
N ALA A 102 -13.26 -6.51 -5.11
CA ALA A 102 -12.72 -5.16 -5.06
C ALA A 102 -11.33 -5.03 -5.72
N MET A 103 -10.55 -6.11 -5.85
CA MET A 103 -9.18 -6.04 -6.39
C MET A 103 -9.08 -6.44 -7.87
N GLY A 104 -10.10 -7.07 -8.44
CA GLY A 104 -10.10 -7.53 -9.83
C GLY A 104 -9.93 -6.36 -10.82
N GLY A 105 -8.88 -6.41 -11.64
CA GLY A 105 -8.53 -5.34 -12.59
C GLY A 105 -8.04 -4.04 -11.96
N LYS A 106 -8.01 -3.94 -10.62
CA LYS A 106 -7.65 -2.73 -9.90
C LYS A 106 -6.20 -2.32 -10.19
N PRO A 107 -5.94 -1.07 -10.59
CA PRO A 107 -4.58 -0.54 -10.68
C PRO A 107 -3.88 -0.61 -9.32
N VAL A 108 -2.70 -1.18 -9.29
CA VAL A 108 -1.87 -1.28 -8.09
C VAL A 108 -0.42 -0.95 -8.38
N ALA A 109 0.27 -0.39 -7.39
CA ALA A 109 1.71 -0.17 -7.43
C ALA A 109 2.32 -0.26 -6.04
N TRP A 110 3.65 -0.21 -5.95
CA TRP A 110 4.34 -0.08 -4.68
C TRP A 110 5.50 0.91 -4.72
N ILE A 111 5.78 1.52 -3.57
CA ILE A 111 7.04 2.23 -3.32
C ILE A 111 7.87 1.37 -2.39
N ASN A 112 9.01 0.89 -2.87
CA ASN A 112 9.99 0.21 -2.04
C ASN A 112 10.90 1.25 -1.38
N VAL A 113 10.91 1.30 -0.05
CA VAL A 113 11.76 2.25 0.72
C VAL A 113 12.99 1.61 1.34
N SER A 114 13.23 0.34 1.08
CA SER A 114 14.32 -0.38 1.74
C SER A 114 15.68 0.22 1.37
N SER A 115 16.48 0.50 2.40
CA SER A 115 17.91 0.80 2.29
C SER A 115 18.79 -0.43 2.59
N SER A 116 18.19 -1.61 2.75
CA SER A 116 18.93 -2.86 2.96
C SER A 116 19.69 -3.28 1.69
N ILE A 117 20.74 -4.07 1.86
CA ILE A 117 21.50 -4.64 0.73
C ILE A 117 20.63 -5.55 -0.16
N THR A 118 19.63 -6.21 0.43
CA THR A 118 18.66 -7.05 -0.31
C THR A 118 17.62 -6.22 -1.05
N GLY A 119 17.50 -4.93 -0.76
CA GLY A 119 16.46 -4.07 -1.32
C GLY A 119 15.04 -4.57 -1.03
N ALA A 120 14.82 -5.41 -0.01
CA ALA A 120 13.54 -6.06 0.24
C ALA A 120 12.99 -6.86 -0.97
N ALA A 121 13.87 -7.41 -1.82
CA ALA A 121 13.49 -8.04 -3.09
C ALA A 121 12.46 -9.18 -2.91
N GLY A 122 12.63 -10.03 -1.88
CA GLY A 122 11.76 -11.16 -1.65
C GLY A 122 10.34 -10.74 -1.24
N ALA A 123 10.20 -9.62 -0.53
CA ALA A 123 8.89 -9.05 -0.23
C ALA A 123 8.16 -8.57 -1.50
N HIS A 124 8.86 -7.91 -2.42
CA HIS A 124 8.25 -7.39 -3.66
C HIS A 124 7.97 -8.49 -4.70
N GLU A 125 8.81 -9.52 -4.77
CA GLU A 125 8.52 -10.74 -5.56
C GLU A 125 7.28 -11.47 -5.04
N SER A 126 7.19 -11.62 -3.71
CA SER A 126 6.02 -12.20 -3.04
C SER A 126 4.77 -11.34 -3.26
N LEU A 127 4.89 -10.00 -3.14
CA LEU A 127 3.79 -9.07 -3.38
C LEU A 127 3.25 -9.22 -4.80
N ARG A 128 4.14 -9.18 -5.80
CA ARG A 128 3.79 -9.36 -7.22
C ARG A 128 3.02 -10.66 -7.45
N THR A 129 3.48 -11.76 -6.84
CA THR A 129 2.80 -13.06 -6.93
C THR A 129 1.37 -12.97 -6.40
N VAL A 130 1.20 -12.46 -5.18
CA VAL A 130 -0.13 -12.34 -4.54
C VAL A 130 -1.06 -11.41 -5.33
N LEU A 131 -0.55 -10.27 -5.80
CA LEU A 131 -1.30 -9.32 -6.63
C LEU A 131 -1.75 -9.92 -7.96
N GLY A 132 -0.97 -10.85 -8.53
CA GLY A 132 -1.36 -11.64 -9.69
C GLY A 132 -2.55 -12.58 -9.41
N TYR A 133 -2.54 -13.27 -8.27
CA TYR A 133 -3.67 -14.09 -7.83
C TYR A 133 -4.93 -13.26 -7.52
N LEU A 134 -4.76 -12.03 -7.04
CA LEU A 134 -5.85 -11.07 -6.83
C LEU A 134 -6.40 -10.48 -8.14
N GLY A 135 -5.83 -10.84 -9.30
CA GLY A 135 -6.29 -10.34 -10.60
C GLY A 135 -6.09 -8.84 -10.80
N THR A 136 -5.17 -8.22 -10.08
CA THR A 136 -4.90 -6.77 -10.16
C THR A 136 -4.16 -6.39 -11.44
N ARG A 137 -4.17 -5.10 -11.78
CA ARG A 137 -3.33 -4.52 -12.85
C ARG A 137 -2.14 -3.81 -12.21
N ILE A 138 -0.97 -4.44 -12.24
CA ILE A 138 0.27 -3.80 -11.76
C ILE A 138 0.68 -2.70 -12.73
N VAL A 139 0.80 -1.47 -12.23
CA VAL A 139 1.28 -0.30 -12.98
C VAL A 139 2.79 -0.21 -12.79
N GLU A 140 3.56 -0.83 -13.70
CA GLU A 140 5.01 -0.98 -13.57
C GLU A 140 5.74 0.36 -13.47
N GLU A 141 5.28 1.38 -14.20
CA GLU A 141 5.86 2.72 -14.18
C GLU A 141 5.72 3.42 -12.82
N ALA A 142 4.75 2.99 -12.00
CA ALA A 142 4.53 3.47 -10.65
C ALA A 142 5.23 2.60 -9.58
N CYS A 143 5.75 1.43 -9.94
CA CYS A 143 6.49 0.54 -9.05
C CYS A 143 7.96 0.99 -8.94
N VAL A 144 8.29 1.72 -7.88
CA VAL A 144 9.59 2.41 -7.76
C VAL A 144 10.36 2.02 -6.50
N HIS A 145 11.69 1.97 -6.60
CA HIS A 145 12.59 1.82 -5.46
C HIS A 145 13.21 3.16 -5.07
N ILE A 146 12.80 3.69 -3.93
CA ILE A 146 13.24 4.96 -3.35
C ILE A 146 13.83 4.67 -1.96
N PRO A 147 15.12 4.32 -1.83
CA PRO A 147 15.71 4.06 -0.52
C PRO A 147 15.53 5.26 0.42
N VAL A 148 14.95 5.02 1.61
CA VAL A 148 14.75 6.06 2.62
C VAL A 148 15.43 5.65 3.93
N PRO A 149 16.55 6.30 4.30
CA PRO A 149 17.15 6.09 5.62
C PRO A 149 16.22 6.67 6.69
N ARG A 150 16.27 6.12 7.91
CA ARG A 150 15.34 6.53 8.98
C ARG A 150 15.54 7.99 9.38
N GLU A 151 16.76 8.48 9.24
CA GLU A 151 17.20 9.84 9.53
C GLU A 151 16.60 10.88 8.56
N ALA A 152 16.09 10.44 7.40
CA ALA A 152 15.39 11.32 6.46
C ALA A 152 13.93 11.62 6.87
N ILE A 153 13.41 10.95 7.90
CA ILE A 153 12.08 11.20 8.45
C ILE A 153 12.18 12.37 9.44
N GLY A 154 11.46 13.44 9.13
CA GLY A 154 11.32 14.61 9.99
C GLY A 154 10.57 14.33 11.28
N ALA A 155 10.59 15.30 12.20
CA ALA A 155 9.88 15.21 13.47
C ALA A 155 8.33 15.14 13.30
N ASP A 156 7.83 15.59 12.16
CA ASP A 156 6.43 15.49 11.74
C ASP A 156 6.06 14.11 11.17
N GLY A 157 7.01 13.19 11.07
CA GLY A 157 6.81 11.86 10.50
C GLY A 157 6.82 11.83 8.97
N LEU A 158 7.18 12.94 8.31
CA LEU A 158 7.21 13.07 6.86
C LEU A 158 8.64 13.11 6.33
N ILE A 159 8.81 12.81 5.05
CA ILE A 159 10.10 12.94 4.37
C ILE A 159 10.19 14.36 3.79
N GLY A 160 11.19 15.13 4.19
CA GLY A 160 11.39 16.51 3.75
C GLY A 160 12.21 16.68 2.47
N ASP A 161 12.90 15.63 2.03
CA ASP A 161 13.75 15.65 0.84
C ASP A 161 12.92 15.81 -0.44
N GLU A 162 13.17 16.90 -1.19
CA GLU A 162 12.37 17.23 -2.37
C GLU A 162 12.60 16.26 -3.54
N ALA A 163 13.82 15.72 -3.69
CA ALA A 163 14.09 14.74 -4.74
C ALA A 163 13.34 13.41 -4.49
N ILE A 164 13.18 13.02 -3.22
CA ILE A 164 12.30 11.91 -2.85
C ILE A 164 10.84 12.26 -3.18
N ARG A 165 10.37 13.45 -2.79
CA ARG A 165 8.99 13.90 -3.04
C ARG A 165 8.65 13.93 -4.53
N ASP A 166 9.54 14.40 -5.38
CA ASP A 166 9.36 14.42 -6.83
C ASP A 166 9.15 13.01 -7.40
N ARG A 167 9.95 12.04 -6.95
CA ARG A 167 9.80 10.64 -7.37
C ARG A 167 8.48 10.02 -6.89
N VAL A 168 8.04 10.38 -5.69
CA VAL A 168 6.74 9.95 -5.15
C VAL A 168 5.59 10.57 -5.95
N ARG A 169 5.65 11.87 -6.28
CA ARG A 169 4.65 12.52 -7.15
C ARG A 169 4.58 11.88 -8.53
N ALA A 170 5.72 11.55 -9.12
CA ALA A 170 5.78 10.85 -10.40
C ALA A 170 5.09 9.47 -10.33
N ALA A 171 5.38 8.69 -9.29
CA ALA A 171 4.73 7.39 -9.08
C ALA A 171 3.20 7.52 -8.85
N LEU A 172 2.76 8.51 -8.05
CA LEU A 172 1.34 8.79 -7.84
C LEU A 172 0.65 9.21 -9.14
N THR A 173 1.30 10.04 -9.96
CA THR A 173 0.75 10.48 -11.25
C THR A 173 0.63 9.31 -12.22
N ALA A 174 1.64 8.44 -12.28
CA ALA A 174 1.60 7.23 -13.10
C ALA A 174 0.49 6.27 -12.64
N LEU A 175 0.30 6.11 -11.32
CA LEU A 175 -0.76 5.27 -10.76
C LEU A 175 -2.17 5.84 -11.00
N ALA A 176 -2.33 7.16 -10.97
CA ALA A 176 -3.60 7.87 -11.16
C ALA A 176 -4.06 7.93 -12.64
N THR A 177 -3.57 7.02 -13.49
CA THR A 177 -3.95 6.96 -14.90
C THR A 177 -5.27 6.22 -15.08
N ARG A 178 -6.25 6.93 -15.65
CA ARG A 178 -7.60 6.44 -15.97
C ARG A 178 -7.58 5.46 -17.13
#